data_AF-A0A0J8GVA3-F1
#
_entry.id   AF-A0A0J8GVA3-F1
#
_cell.length_a   1.000
_cell.length_b   1.000
_cell.length_c   1.000
_cell.angle_alpha   90.00
_cell.angle_beta   90.00
_cell.angle_gamma   90.00
#
_symmetry.space_group_name_H-M   'P 1'
#
loop_
_entity.id
_entity.type
_entity.pdbx_description
1 polymer ?
#
loop_
_entity_poly.entity_id
_entity_poly.type
_entity_poly.pdbx_seq_one_letter_code
_entity_poly.pdbx_strand_id
1 'polypeptide(L)' 'MNKYVQLFVVSFVLLSTTACSSLGVKPWERDLLAKKEMSLNSSPIDAALDEHIYFSKEASSGGRSFAGGGCGCN' A
#
# COMPACT_ATOMS: atom_id res chain seq x y z
N MET A 1 2.31 22.59 37.50
CA MET A 1 1.21 21.63 37.25
C MET A 1 1.32 20.51 38.27
N ASN A 2 0.23 20.11 38.91
CA ASN A 2 0.24 19.05 39.94
C ASN A 2 0.62 17.70 39.29
N LYS A 3 1.50 16.91 39.92
CA LYS A 3 1.96 15.60 39.40
C LYS A 3 0.79 14.68 39.05
N TYR A 4 -0.31 14.78 39.80
CA TYR A 4 -1.56 14.05 39.53
C TYR A 4 -2.24 14.44 38.21
N VAL A 5 -2.19 15.71 37.82
CA VAL A 5 -2.75 16.20 36.54
C VAL A 5 -1.92 15.68 35.36
N GLN A 6 -0.59 15.66 35.49
CA GLN A 6 0.28 15.09 34.46
C GLN A 6 0.05 13.59 34.25
N LEU A 7 -0.07 12.82 35.35
CA LEU A 7 -0.41 11.40 35.30
C LEU A 7 -1.75 11.14 34.61
N PHE A 8 -2.76 11.97 34.89
CA PHE A 8 -4.09 11.83 34.30
C PHE A 8 -4.07 12.09 32.78
N VAL A 9 -3.34 13.12 32.34
CA VAL A 9 -3.19 13.45 30.91
C VAL A 9 -2.47 12.32 30.15
N VAL A 10 -1.39 11.77 30.72
CA VAL A 10 -0.66 10.66 30.08
C VAL A 10 -1.53 9.42 29.90
N SER A 11 -2.31 9.07 30.94
CA SER A 11 -3.26 7.96 30.87
C SER A 11 -4.30 8.16 29.77
N PHE A 12 -4.90 9.35 29.69
CA PHE A 12 -5.91 9.66 28.67
C PHE A 12 -5.36 9.57 27.24
N VAL A 13 -4.13 10.04 27.00
CA VAL A 13 -3.47 9.95 25.69
C VAL A 13 -3.23 8.50 25.28
N LEU A 14 -2.77 7.64 26.21
CA LEU A 14 -2.53 6.22 25.94
C LEU A 14 -3.82 5.50 25.51
N LEU A 15 -4.94 5.75 26.19
CA LEU A 15 -6.24 5.16 25.86
C LEU A 15 -6.79 5.60 24.49
N SER A 16 -6.40 6.78 24.01
CA SER A 16 -6.89 7.32 22.74
C SER A 16 -6.29 6.64 21.51
N THR A 17 -5.13 5.98 21.65
CA THR A 17 -4.41 5.34 20.53
C THR A 17 -5.10 4.09 19.98
N THR A 18 -5.98 3.45 20.76
CA THR A 18 -6.69 2.22 20.37
C THR A 18 -8.10 2.47 19.82
N ALA A 19 -8.55 3.74 19.73
CA ALA A 19 -9.95 4.05 19.43
C ALA A 19 -10.43 3.52 18.05
N CYS A 20 -9.53 3.40 17.07
CA CYS A 20 -9.87 2.97 15.71
C CYS A 20 -9.45 1.52 15.38
N SER A 21 -8.89 0.76 16.33
CA SER A 21 -8.35 -0.58 16.04
C SER A 21 -9.42 -1.60 15.65
N SER A 22 -10.69 -1.34 15.98
CA SER A 22 -11.83 -2.23 15.70
C SER A 22 -12.78 -1.71 14.60
N LEU A 23 -12.43 -0.63 13.89
CA LEU A 23 -13.25 -0.09 12.78
C LEU A 23 -13.13 -0.90 11.47
N GLY A 24 -12.37 -2.00 11.48
CA GLY A 24 -12.19 -2.87 10.32
C GLY A 24 -13.14 -4.07 10.32
N VAL A 25 -13.35 -4.62 9.13
CA VAL A 25 -13.99 -5.92 8.93
C VAL A 25 -13.04 -7.05 9.32
N LYS A 26 -13.57 -8.20 9.74
CA LYS A 26 -12.77 -9.40 10.02
C LYS A 26 -12.01 -9.82 8.76
N PRO A 27 -10.80 -10.42 8.87
CA PRO A 27 -10.00 -10.76 7.69
C PRO A 27 -10.74 -11.60 6.64
N TRP A 28 -11.63 -12.52 7.05
CA TRP A 28 -12.44 -13.35 6.16
C TRP A 28 -13.65 -12.65 5.54
N GLU A 29 -14.05 -11.48 6.04
CA GLU A 29 -15.11 -10.64 5.46
C GLU A 29 -14.58 -9.80 4.27
N ARG A 30 -13.25 -9.72 4.10
CA ARG A 30 -12.64 -9.00 2.97
C ARG A 30 -12.90 -9.68 1.63
N ASP A 31 -13.12 -11.00 1.61
CA ASP A 31 -13.37 -11.75 0.38
C ASP A 31 -14.72 -11.37 -0.26
N LEU A 32 -15.74 -11.07 0.56
CA LEU A 32 -17.07 -10.70 0.09
C LEU A 32 -17.12 -9.34 -0.62
N LEU A 33 -16.23 -8.42 -0.24
CA LEU A 33 -16.14 -7.07 -0.82
C LEU A 33 -15.00 -6.91 -1.83
N ALA A 34 -14.10 -7.90 -1.92
CA ALA A 34 -12.98 -7.89 -2.85
C ALA A 34 -13.47 -8.16 -4.27
N LYS A 35 -13.82 -7.09 -4.99
CA LYS A 35 -14.17 -7.20 -6.40
C LYS A 35 -12.91 -7.35 -7.27
N LYS A 36 -13.04 -8.01 -8.42
CA LYS A 36 -11.92 -8.24 -9.34
C LYS A 36 -11.26 -6.93 -9.81
N GLU A 37 -12.06 -5.88 -9.96
CA GLU A 37 -11.60 -4.54 -10.33
C GLU A 37 -10.78 -3.82 -9.25
N MET A 38 -10.81 -4.29 -8.00
CA MET A 38 -10.00 -3.73 -6.90
C MET A 38 -8.61 -4.38 -6.81
N SER A 39 -8.30 -5.33 -7.69
CA SER A 39 -6.96 -5.90 -7.83
C SER A 39 -5.93 -4.80 -8.14
N LEU A 40 -4.73 -4.92 -7.59
CA LEU A 40 -3.57 -4.07 -7.94
C LEU A 40 -3.31 -4.01 -9.44
N ASN A 41 -3.64 -5.10 -10.14
CA ASN A 41 -3.65 -5.17 -11.59
C ASN A 41 -5.03 -5.67 -12.05
N SER A 42 -5.99 -4.75 -12.13
CA SER A 42 -7.36 -5.04 -12.56
C SER A 42 -7.48 -5.19 -14.08
N SER A 43 -6.58 -4.57 -14.85
CA SER A 43 -6.47 -4.71 -16.30
C SER A 43 -5.07 -5.19 -16.70
N PRO A 44 -4.85 -6.53 -16.74
CA PRO A 44 -3.52 -7.08 -16.97
C PRO A 44 -2.99 -6.80 -18.38
N ILE A 45 -3.86 -6.61 -19.36
CA ILE A 45 -3.47 -6.32 -20.75
C ILE A 45 -2.94 -4.89 -20.87
N ASP A 46 -3.64 -3.93 -20.27
CA ASP A 46 -3.20 -2.53 -20.27
C ASP A 46 -1.89 -2.38 -19.48
N ALA A 47 -1.79 -3.03 -18.32
CA ALA A 47 -0.57 -3.03 -17.52
C ALA A 47 0.62 -3.63 -18.28
N ALA A 48 0.42 -4.73 -19.02
CA ALA A 48 1.47 -5.34 -19.84
C ALA A 48 1.87 -4.43 -21.02
N LEU A 49 0.89 -3.78 -21.66
CA LEU A 49 1.15 -2.82 -22.74
C LEU A 49 1.98 -1.62 -22.23
N ASP A 50 1.59 -1.05 -21.09
CA ASP A 50 2.31 0.05 -20.45
C ASP A 50 3.73 -0.36 -20.06
N GLU A 51 3.91 -1.58 -19.56
CA GLU A 51 5.22 -2.13 -19.25
C GLU A 51 6.09 -2.29 -20.51
N HIS A 52 5.51 -2.80 -21.60
CA HIS A 52 6.22 -2.91 -22.89
C HIS A 52 6.65 -1.54 -23.43
N ILE A 53 5.77 -0.52 -23.36
CA ILE A 53 6.11 0.85 -23.78
C ILE A 53 7.18 1.43 -22.88
N TYR A 54 7.04 1.27 -21.56
CA TYR A 54 7.99 1.77 -20.57
C TYR A 54 9.38 1.16 -20.79
N PHE A 55 9.46 -0.16 -20.93
CA PHE A 55 10.70 -0.87 -21.24
C PHE A 55 11.31 -0.37 -22.55
N SER A 56 10.51 -0.21 -23.61
CA SER A 56 11.01 0.25 -24.91
C SER A 56 11.61 1.67 -24.87
N LYS A 57 11.17 2.51 -23.93
CA LYS A 57 11.65 3.90 -23.80
C LYS A 57 12.76 4.06 -22.76
N GLU A 58 12.66 3.33 -21.66
CA GLU A 58 13.36 3.64 -20.40
C GLU A 58 14.10 2.42 -19.82
N ALA A 59 14.26 1.33 -20.57
CA ALA A 59 15.00 0.17 -20.08
C ALA A 59 16.49 0.43 -19.81
N SER A 60 17.05 1.54 -20.31
CA SER A 60 18.39 2.00 -19.92
C SER A 60 18.48 2.71 -18.59
N SER A 61 17.38 3.26 -18.10
CA SER A 61 17.31 3.94 -16.81
C SER A 61 16.91 3.05 -15.63
N GLY A 62 16.53 1.79 -15.87
CA GLY A 62 15.91 0.96 -14.84
C GLY A 62 14.42 0.76 -15.08
N GLY A 63 14.03 -0.40 -15.60
CA GLY A 63 12.66 -0.88 -15.65
C GLY A 63 12.05 -1.16 -14.26
N ARG A 64 10.75 -1.45 -14.24
CA ARG A 64 9.95 -1.78 -13.03
C ARG A 64 10.32 -3.12 -12.38
N SER A 65 11.31 -3.82 -12.92
CA SER A 65 11.77 -5.14 -12.53
C SER A 65 13.23 -5.10 -12.06
N PHE A 66 13.60 -6.07 -11.23
CA PHE A 66 14.89 -6.14 -10.52
C PHE A 66 16.12 -6.20 -11.45
N ALA A 67 15.92 -6.51 -12.73
CA ALA A 67 16.93 -6.55 -13.79
C ALA A 67 16.79 -5.41 -14.81
N GLY A 68 16.07 -4.34 -14.48
CA GLY A 68 15.64 -3.33 -15.42
C GLY A 68 16.69 -2.29 -15.83
N GLY A 69 17.92 -2.30 -15.29
CA GLY A 69 18.96 -1.35 -15.69
C GLY A 69 19.96 -1.98 -16.66
N GLY A 70 19.80 -1.77 -17.96
CA GLY A 70 20.70 -2.31 -19.01
C GLY A 70 20.54 -1.59 -20.34
N CYS A 71 21.20 -1.96 -21.44
CA CYS A 71 21.10 -1.22 -22.72
C CYS A 71 19.70 -1.22 -23.41
N GLY A 72 18.66 -1.72 -22.74
CA GLY A 72 17.29 -1.80 -23.26
C GLY A 72 17.01 -2.97 -24.20
N CYS A 73 17.93 -3.91 -24.29
CA CYS A 73 17.74 -5.17 -25.01
C CYS A 73 17.20 -6.22 -24.02
N ASN A 74 15.91 -6.57 -24.14
CA ASN A 74 15.33 -7.78 -23.52
C ASN A 74 15.75 -9.00 -24.36
#